data_AF-A0A3C1CFC9-F1
#
_entry.id   AF-A0A3C1CFC9-F1
#
_cell.length_a   1.000
_cell.length_b   1.000
_cell.length_c   1.000
_cell.angle_alpha   90.00
_cell.angle_beta   90.00
_cell.angle_gamma   90.00
#
_symmetry.space_group_name_H-M   'P 1'
#
loop_
_entity.id
_entity.type
_entity.pdbx_description
1 polymer ?
#
loop_
_entity_poly.entity_id
_entity_poly.type
_entity_poly.pdbx_seq_one_letter_code
_entity_poly.pdbx_strand_id
1 'polypeptide(L)' 'GVIADFEICEKMLRYFIQRVHQRRFAKPRMVICVPSGITGVEQRAVMEAAEYAGARKAYIIEEPM' A
#
# COMPACT_ATOMS: atom_id res chain seq x y z
N GLY A 1 -11.67 9.33 1.16
CA GLY A 1 -10.49 8.61 0.63
C GLY A 1 -10.52 7.19 1.09
N VAL A 2 -11.42 6.38 0.54
CA VAL A 2 -11.56 4.97 0.90
C VAL A 2 -11.07 4.14 -0.27
N ILE A 3 -10.38 3.03 -0.01
CA ILE A 3 -10.05 2.07 -1.07
C ILE A 3 -11.34 1.41 -1.53
N ALA A 4 -11.86 1.84 -2.68
CA ALA A 4 -13.06 1.28 -3.28
C ALA A 4 -12.79 -0.01 -4.06
N ASP A 5 -11.54 -0.21 -4.51
CA ASP A 5 -11.14 -1.34 -5.34
C ASP A 5 -9.70 -1.77 -4.99
N PHE A 6 -9.58 -3.01 -4.51
CA PHE A 6 -8.33 -3.62 -4.11
C PHE A 6 -7.37 -3.84 -5.29
N GLU A 7 -7.88 -4.32 -6.42
CA GLU A 7 -7.07 -4.69 -7.58
C GLU A 7 -6.43 -3.45 -8.22
N ILE A 8 -7.20 -2.35 -8.26
CA ILE A 8 -6.69 -1.05 -8.71
C ILE A 8 -5.61 -0.55 -7.76
N CYS A 9 -5.81 -0.66 -6.44
CA CYS A 9 -4.82 -0.24 -5.44
C CYS A 9 -3.51 -1.04 -5.56
N GLU A 10 -3.59 -2.36 -5.68
CA GLU A 10 -2.41 -3.22 -5.88
C GLU A 10 -1.62 -2.81 -7.13
N LYS A 11 -2.30 -2.64 -8.28
CA LYS A 11 -1.66 -2.23 -9.54
C LYS A 11 -0.99 -0.85 -9.41
N MET A 12 -1.66 0.08 -8.74
CA MET A 12 -1.11 1.41 -8.46
C MET A 12 0.16 1.33 -7.63
N LEU A 13 0.14 0.59 -6.51
CA LEU A 13 1.30 0.41 -5.65
C LEU A 13 2.44 -0.27 -6.39
N ARG A 14 2.16 -1.34 -7.16
CA ARG A 14 3.17 -2.06 -7.96
C ARG A 14 3.83 -1.13 -8.97
N TYR A 15 3.04 -0.30 -9.66
CA TYR A 15 3.56 0.70 -10.60
C TYR A 15 4.55 1.65 -9.92
N PHE A 16 4.19 2.22 -8.76
CA PHE A 16 5.08 3.13 -8.05
C PHE A 16 6.33 2.44 -7.51
N ILE A 17 6.22 1.22 -6.98
CA ILE A 17 7.37 0.42 -6.54
C ILE A 17 8.35 0.22 -7.71
N GLN A 18 7.86 -0.21 -8.87
CA GLN A 18 8.69 -0.43 -10.06
C GLN A 18 9.28 0.87 -10.63
N ARG A 19 8.55 1.99 -10.52
CA ARG A 19 9.01 3.29 -11.01
C ARG A 19 10.19 3.84 -10.20
N VAL A 20 10.21 3.62 -8.88
CA VAL A 20 11.27 4.16 -8.00
C VAL A 20 12.44 3.18 -7.80
N HIS A 21 12.25 1.89 -8.08
CA HIS A 21 13.31 0.89 -7.96
C HIS A 21 13.86 0.48 -9.33
N GLN A 22 15.18 0.61 -9.50
CA GLN A 22 15.87 0.18 -10.73
C GLN A 22 15.99 -1.35 -10.89
N ARG A 23 15.68 -2.12 -9.83
CA ARG A 23 15.78 -3.59 -9.84
C ARG A 23 14.41 -4.20 -10.12
N ARG A 24 14.37 -5.12 -11.11
CA ARG A 24 13.16 -5.86 -11.54
C ARG A 24 12.45 -6.63 -10.42
N PHE A 25 13.17 -6.97 -9.34
CA PHE A 25 12.65 -7.75 -8.19
C PHE A 25 12.83 -7.03 -6.85
N ALA A 26 12.61 -5.71 -6.82
CA ALA A 26 12.62 -4.97 -5.57
C ALA A 26 11.54 -5.47 -4.60
N LYS A 27 11.91 -5.65 -3.33
CA LYS A 27 11.00 -6.00 -2.23
C LYS A 27 11.17 -4.99 -1.08
N PRO A 28 10.65 -3.76 -1.23
CA PRO A 28 10.86 -2.69 -0.26
C PRO A 28 10.08 -2.93 1.04
N ARG A 29 10.54 -2.29 2.13
CA ARG A 29 9.72 -2.06 3.32
C ARG A 29 9.05 -0.70 3.14
N MET A 30 7.75 -0.62 3.36
CA MET A 30 6.97 0.58 3.06
C MET A 30 6.13 1.02 4.27
N VAL A 31 5.95 2.32 4.38
CA VAL A 31 5.03 2.95 5.33
C VAL A 31 3.95 3.63 4.49
N ILE A 32 2.69 3.37 4.83
CA ILE A 32 1.52 3.85 4.08
C ILE A 32 0.70 4.72 5.02
N CYS A 33 0.47 5.96 4.58
CA CYS A 33 -0.42 6.87 5.24
C CYS A 33 -1.86 6.55 4.85
N VAL A 34 -2.76 6.46 5.83
CA VAL A 34 -4.19 6.19 5.62
C VAL A 34 -5.03 7.25 6.33
N PRO A 35 -6.25 7.55 5.88
CA PRO A 35 -7.09 8.54 6.55
C PRO A 35 -7.39 8.14 8.00
N SER A 36 -7.48 9.13 8.90
CA SER A 36 -7.74 8.90 10.33
C SER A 36 -9.10 8.24 10.63
N GLY A 37 -10.02 8.22 9.64
CA GLY A 37 -11.32 7.55 9.72
C GLY A 37 -11.36 6.16 9.07
N ILE A 38 -10.21 5.55 8.76
CA ILE A 38 -10.16 4.23 8.13
C ILE A 38 -10.75 3.14 9.03
N THR A 39 -11.49 2.21 8.45
CA THR A 39 -11.97 1.03 9.18
C THR A 39 -10.88 -0.04 9.24
N GLY A 40 -10.95 -0.96 10.22
CA GLY A 40 -9.99 -2.06 10.31
C GLY A 40 -9.98 -2.98 9.08
N VAL A 41 -11.12 -3.11 8.38
CA VAL A 41 -11.23 -3.88 7.14
C VAL A 41 -10.46 -3.19 6.00
N GLU A 42 -10.64 -1.88 5.85
CA GLU A 42 -9.92 -1.09 4.86
C GLU A 42 -8.42 -1.06 5.16
N GLN A 43 -8.04 -0.88 6.43
CA GLN A 43 -6.64 -0.90 6.87
C GLN A 43 -5.97 -2.23 6.50
N ARG A 44 -6.67 -3.34 6.70
CA ARG A 44 -6.19 -4.67 6.30
C ARG A 44 -6.08 -4.80 4.78
N ALA A 45 -7.07 -4.31 4.04
CA ALA A 45 -7.05 -4.31 2.58
C ALA A 45 -5.84 -3.52 2.01
N VAL A 46 -5.49 -2.37 2.63
CA VAL A 46 -4.29 -1.60 2.29
C VAL A 46 -3.02 -2.44 2.48
N MET A 47 -2.89 -3.11 3.64
CA MET A 47 -1.71 -3.95 3.94
C MET A 47 -1.57 -5.11 2.97
N GLU A 48 -2.67 -5.81 2.69
CA GLU A 48 -2.67 -6.91 1.73
C GLU A 48 -2.30 -6.40 0.33
N ALA A 49 -2.92 -5.31 -0.15
CA ALA A 49 -2.62 -4.74 -1.47
C ALA A 49 -1.15 -4.37 -1.62
N ALA A 50 -0.54 -3.84 -0.56
CA ALA A 50 0.89 -3.55 -0.53
C ALA A 50 1.78 -4.78 -0.62
N GLU A 51 1.45 -5.85 0.11
CA GLU A 51 2.19 -7.12 0.06
C GLU A 51 2.07 -7.77 -1.32
N TYR A 52 0.87 -7.81 -1.91
CA TYR A 52 0.66 -8.30 -3.27
C TYR A 52 1.35 -7.44 -4.33
N ALA A 53 1.44 -6.12 -4.12
CA ALA A 53 2.19 -5.22 -4.99
C ALA A 53 3.71 -5.50 -5.00
N GLY A 54 4.23 -6.25 -4.02
CA GLY A 54 5.62 -6.67 -3.92
C GLY A 54 6.36 -6.14 -2.69
N ALA A 55 5.67 -5.56 -1.72
CA ALA A 55 6.28 -5.14 -0.46
C ALA A 55 6.84 -6.35 0.30
N ARG A 56 7.99 -6.16 0.94
CA ARG A 56 8.50 -7.11 1.95
C ARG A 56 7.74 -7.00 3.26
N LYS A 57 7.33 -5.78 3.61
CA LYS A 57 6.53 -5.47 4.79
C LYS A 57 5.89 -4.10 4.62
N ALA A 58 4.61 -3.99 4.96
CA ALA A 58 3.89 -2.73 5.03
C ALA A 58 3.65 -2.34 6.50
N TYR A 59 3.72 -1.05 6.77
CA TYR A 59 3.32 -0.44 8.04
C TYR A 59 2.33 0.67 7.75
N ILE A 60 1.38 0.87 8.64
CA ILE A 60 0.36 1.90 8.49
C ILE A 60 0.56 2.99 9.52
N ILE A 61 0.42 4.23 9.06
CA ILE A 61 0.32 5.42 9.90
C ILE A 61 -0.94 6.17 9.51
N GLU A 62 -1.61 6.79 10.48
CA GLU A 62 -2.79 7.60 10.24
C GLU A 62 -2.40 9.03 9.84
N GLU A 63 -3.18 9.63 8.95
CA GLU A 63 -3.08 11.04 8.61
C GLU A 63 -3.36 11.90 9.87
N PRO A 64 -2.60 13.00 10.07
CA PRO A 64 -2.91 13.95 11.12
C PRO A 64 -4.27 14.63 10.86
N MET A 65 -5.05 14.81 11.93
CA MET A 65 -6.34 15.52 11.89
C MET A 65 -6.17 17.03 11.82
#